data_AF-A0A523J3M6-F1
#
_entry.id   AF-A0A523J3M6-F1
#
_cell.length_a   1.000
_cell.length_b   1.000
_cell.length_c   1.000
_cell.angle_alpha   90.00
_cell.angle_beta   90.00
_cell.angle_gamma   90.00
#
_symmetry.space_group_name_H-M   'P 1'
#
loop_
_entity.id
_entity.type
_entity.pdbx_description
1 polymer ?
#
loop_
_entity_poly.entity_id
_entity_poly.type
_entity_poly.pdbx_seq_one_letter_code
_entity_poly.pdbx_strand_id
1 'polypeptide(L)'
;MATKNTKKNKFLTKLILTLISVVFGLLLAEGVARIFLDPVDYLKPRKIEDEILGFKLGPNSGGHDSWGYRNRSVPDRADIVAIGDSHTYGISAKASDTWPSFLEKLSGEKTYNLSLPGYGPVEYYYLLKNKAFDLDPSVVVVGLYFGNDLLDTYKSVYNNEYWKHLRRAGFQSDEIVKNKEVEVDKFSYKLRHFLPGNSIVYRIISSSVIGDELRQLRRIYQGEDIIMFEQKQYNIQTGFMPAVRLRALDLNLASVREGLRISLDLIDKMNMLCKEKNTEFLVVLIPTKESVYSDFIGNNSSLPSAEIIDELLANESEVRKLVINHLDNNDIAFVSVVDALRGRTRYEQLYPKNYGTHSNKNGYRIIAADISQYLFEKSAN
;
A
#
# COMPACT_ATOMS: atom_id res chain seq x y z
N MET A 1 -58.21 14.99 -26.32
CA MET A 1 -57.08 14.04 -26.27
C MET A 1 -55.79 14.52 -26.97
N ALA A 2 -55.86 15.33 -28.03
CA ALA A 2 -54.68 15.76 -28.82
C ALA A 2 -53.65 16.66 -28.09
N THR A 3 -54.07 17.50 -27.14
CA THR A 3 -53.19 18.45 -26.40
C THR A 3 -52.32 17.79 -25.33
N LYS A 4 -52.67 16.59 -24.87
CA LYS A 4 -51.91 15.84 -23.85
C LYS A 4 -50.70 15.12 -24.47
N ASN A 5 -50.82 14.66 -25.73
CA ASN A 5 -49.74 13.99 -26.47
C ASN A 5 -48.62 14.96 -26.89
N THR A 6 -48.95 16.19 -27.30
CA THR A 6 -47.95 17.19 -27.72
C THR A 6 -47.12 17.71 -26.54
N LYS A 7 -47.72 17.88 -25.35
CA LYS A 7 -46.98 18.22 -24.11
C LYS A 7 -46.04 17.09 -23.66
N LYS A 8 -46.49 15.83 -23.75
CA LYS A 8 -45.68 14.64 -23.41
C LYS A 8 -44.47 14.49 -24.36
N ASN A 9 -44.65 14.75 -25.65
CA ASN A 9 -43.56 14.72 -26.62
C ASN A 9 -42.53 15.83 -26.38
N LYS A 10 -42.96 17.06 -26.08
CA LYS A 10 -42.04 18.17 -25.73
C LYS A 10 -41.26 17.89 -24.45
N PHE A 11 -41.89 17.28 -23.45
CA PHE A 11 -41.20 16.87 -22.23
C PHE A 11 -40.15 15.78 -22.51
N LEU A 12 -40.50 14.77 -23.30
CA LEU A 12 -39.57 13.70 -23.68
C LEU A 12 -38.37 14.24 -24.47
N THR A 13 -38.58 15.13 -25.44
CA THR A 13 -37.49 15.77 -26.19
C THR A 13 -36.58 16.57 -25.28
N LYS A 14 -37.13 17.37 -24.36
CA LYS A 14 -36.34 18.12 -23.37
C LYS A 14 -35.52 17.19 -22.49
N LEU A 15 -36.12 16.10 -21.99
CA LEU A 15 -35.43 15.10 -21.18
C LEU A 15 -34.27 14.45 -21.94
N ILE A 16 -34.49 14.03 -23.19
CA ILE A 16 -33.44 13.44 -24.04
C ILE A 16 -32.31 14.44 -24.29
N LEU A 17 -32.63 15.69 -24.64
CA LEU A 17 -31.62 16.74 -24.84
C LEU A 17 -30.81 16.99 -23.56
N THR A 18 -31.46 17.04 -22.40
CA THR A 18 -30.77 17.17 -21.12
C THR A 18 -29.84 15.98 -20.86
N LEU A 19 -30.30 14.74 -21.09
CA LEU A 19 -29.46 13.55 -20.92
C LEU A 19 -28.25 13.55 -21.87
N ILE A 20 -28.44 13.90 -23.14
CA ILE A 20 -27.36 14.02 -24.12
C ILE A 20 -26.36 15.09 -23.68
N SER A 21 -26.83 16.27 -23.26
CA SER A 21 -25.95 17.35 -22.79
C SER A 21 -25.16 16.95 -21.55
N VAL A 22 -25.76 16.21 -20.61
CA VAL A 22 -25.07 15.67 -19.43
C VAL A 22 -23.99 14.67 -19.86
N VAL A 23 -24.31 13.72 -20.74
CA VAL A 23 -23.32 12.74 -21.23
C VAL A 23 -22.18 13.43 -21.96
N PHE A 24 -22.48 14.37 -22.86
CA PHE A 24 -21.48 15.14 -23.58
C PHE A 24 -20.59 15.95 -22.62
N GLY A 25 -21.20 16.60 -21.61
CA GLY A 25 -20.46 17.33 -20.58
C GLY A 25 -19.52 16.43 -19.78
N LEU A 26 -19.96 15.23 -19.40
CA LEU A 26 -19.12 14.25 -18.69
C LEU A 26 -17.97 13.73 -19.56
N LEU A 27 -18.21 13.47 -20.86
CA LEU A 27 -17.16 13.05 -21.79
C LEU A 27 -16.13 14.17 -22.02
N LEU A 28 -16.58 15.42 -22.16
CA LEU A 28 -15.70 16.58 -22.27
C LEU A 28 -14.86 16.75 -20.98
N ALA A 29 -15.49 16.64 -19.81
CA ALA A 29 -14.80 16.70 -18.53
C ALA A 29 -13.76 15.58 -18.37
N GLU A 30 -14.07 14.36 -18.81
CA GLU A 30 -13.14 13.23 -18.82
C GLU A 30 -11.97 13.47 -19.78
N GLY A 31 -12.24 14.01 -20.98
CA GLY A 31 -11.19 14.38 -21.94
C GLY A 31 -10.24 15.45 -21.37
N VAL A 32 -10.78 16.51 -20.77
CA VAL A 32 -9.99 17.55 -20.09
C VAL A 32 -9.21 16.96 -18.91
N ALA A 33 -9.85 16.13 -18.08
CA ALA A 33 -9.19 15.50 -16.94
C ALA A 33 -7.96 14.69 -17.38
N ARG A 34 -8.06 13.93 -18.47
CA ARG A 34 -6.95 13.11 -19.01
C ARG A 34 -5.79 13.91 -19.61
N ILE A 35 -6.01 15.19 -19.93
CA ILE A 35 -4.92 16.09 -20.39
C ILE A 35 -4.09 16.55 -19.19
N PHE A 36 -4.73 16.81 -18.05
CA PHE A 36 -4.08 17.43 -16.88
C PHE A 36 -3.74 16.45 -15.75
N LEU A 37 -4.36 15.27 -15.74
CA LEU A 37 -4.23 14.29 -14.68
C LEU A 37 -3.71 12.96 -15.23
N ASP A 38 -2.71 12.41 -14.55
CA ASP A 38 -2.12 11.12 -14.92
C ASP A 38 -3.09 9.99 -14.56
N PRO A 39 -3.55 9.17 -15.52
CA PRO A 39 -4.43 8.04 -15.25
C PRO A 39 -3.94 7.10 -14.13
N VAL A 40 -2.62 6.95 -13.96
CA VAL A 40 -2.03 6.05 -12.94
C VAL A 40 -2.38 6.45 -11.51
N ASP A 41 -2.70 7.72 -11.27
CA ASP A 41 -3.05 8.24 -9.95
C ASP A 41 -4.53 8.05 -9.61
N TYR A 42 -5.36 7.79 -10.61
CA TYR A 42 -6.80 7.78 -10.45
C TYR A 42 -7.39 6.42 -10.79
N LEU A 43 -7.08 5.84 -11.94
CA LEU A 43 -7.77 4.66 -12.42
C LEU A 43 -7.40 3.41 -11.62
N LYS A 44 -8.39 2.55 -11.37
CA LYS A 44 -8.15 1.23 -10.79
C LYS A 44 -7.62 0.28 -11.87
N PRO A 45 -6.43 -0.30 -11.71
CA PRO A 45 -5.90 -1.27 -12.65
C PRO A 45 -6.71 -2.57 -12.61
N ARG A 46 -6.71 -3.29 -13.73
CA ARG A 46 -7.32 -4.61 -13.86
C ARG A 46 -6.45 -5.64 -13.15
N LYS A 47 -6.98 -6.26 -12.11
CA LYS A 47 -6.40 -7.41 -11.42
C LYS A 47 -6.58 -8.67 -12.27
N ILE A 48 -5.52 -9.46 -12.42
CA ILE A 48 -5.50 -10.75 -13.11
C ILE A 48 -5.06 -11.79 -12.08
N GLU A 49 -5.77 -12.92 -12.01
CA GLU A 49 -5.38 -14.05 -11.16
C GLU A 49 -4.03 -14.62 -11.62
N ASP A 50 -3.18 -14.98 -10.66
CA ASP A 50 -1.86 -15.52 -10.92
C ASP A 50 -1.61 -16.69 -9.96
N GLU A 51 -1.26 -17.86 -10.48
CA GLU A 51 -1.18 -19.08 -9.68
C GLU A 51 -0.10 -19.01 -8.59
N ILE A 52 0.92 -18.17 -8.77
CA ILE A 52 2.06 -18.08 -7.85
C ILE A 52 1.92 -16.86 -6.94
N LEU A 53 1.69 -15.69 -7.54
CA LEU A 53 1.56 -14.42 -6.82
C LEU A 53 0.16 -14.19 -6.22
N GLY A 54 -0.78 -15.12 -6.45
CA GLY A 54 -2.21 -14.96 -6.18
C GLY A 54 -2.88 -14.01 -7.18
N PHE A 55 -2.24 -12.90 -7.50
CA PHE A 55 -2.66 -11.99 -8.56
C PHE A 55 -1.51 -11.15 -9.09
N LYS A 56 -1.70 -10.57 -10.27
CA LYS A 56 -0.91 -9.46 -10.82
C LYS A 56 -1.81 -8.38 -11.42
N LEU A 57 -1.23 -7.27 -11.83
CA LEU A 57 -1.96 -6.26 -12.59
C LEU A 57 -1.75 -6.46 -14.09
N GLY A 58 -2.79 -6.19 -14.87
CA GLY A 58 -2.73 -6.30 -16.32
C GLY A 58 -1.78 -5.26 -16.92
N PRO A 59 -1.00 -5.62 -17.97
CA PRO A 59 -0.16 -4.67 -18.71
C PRO A 59 -0.92 -3.43 -19.14
N ASN A 60 -0.32 -2.26 -18.98
CA ASN A 60 -0.86 -0.95 -19.38
C ASN A 60 -2.22 -0.60 -18.74
N SER A 61 -2.63 -1.31 -17.69
CA SER A 61 -3.95 -1.14 -17.11
C SER A 61 -3.99 0.05 -16.15
N GLY A 62 -4.94 0.95 -16.35
CA GLY A 62 -5.11 2.11 -15.45
C GLY A 62 -3.88 2.99 -15.34
N GLY A 63 -3.07 3.11 -16.41
CA GLY A 63 -1.85 3.93 -16.42
C GLY A 63 -0.59 3.24 -15.88
N HIS A 64 -0.68 1.97 -15.49
CA HIS A 64 0.51 1.19 -15.11
C HIS A 64 1.37 0.87 -16.34
N ASP A 65 2.62 0.49 -16.14
CA ASP A 65 3.51 0.11 -17.23
C ASP A 65 3.14 -1.26 -17.86
N SER A 66 3.94 -1.69 -18.85
CA SER A 66 3.75 -2.95 -19.55
C SER A 66 3.96 -4.19 -18.68
N TRP A 67 4.59 -4.07 -17.50
CA TRP A 67 4.70 -5.13 -16.51
C TRP A 67 3.59 -5.08 -15.46
N GLY A 68 2.76 -4.03 -15.46
CA GLY A 68 1.65 -3.85 -14.53
C GLY A 68 2.06 -3.14 -13.24
N TYR A 69 3.21 -2.47 -13.20
CA TYR A 69 3.65 -1.72 -12.03
C TYR A 69 3.45 -0.21 -12.22
N ARG A 70 3.50 0.52 -11.10
CA ARG A 70 3.14 1.94 -11.02
C ARG A 70 4.27 2.86 -11.50
N ASN A 71 4.79 2.59 -12.70
CA ASN A 71 5.83 3.38 -13.36
C ASN A 71 5.33 3.89 -14.72
N ARG A 72 6.04 4.88 -15.29
CA ARG A 72 5.70 5.42 -16.61
C ARG A 72 5.93 4.41 -17.74
N SER A 73 6.99 3.62 -17.63
CA SER A 73 7.34 2.55 -18.55
C SER A 73 8.33 1.60 -17.87
N VAL A 74 8.45 0.39 -18.41
CA VAL A 74 9.54 -0.53 -18.04
C VAL A 74 10.81 -0.06 -18.76
N PRO A 75 11.89 0.27 -18.04
CA PRO A 75 13.14 0.65 -18.68
C PRO A 75 13.99 -0.58 -19.05
N ASP A 76 15.00 -0.39 -19.92
CA ASP A 76 16.01 -1.43 -20.18
C ASP A 76 16.92 -1.68 -18.97
N ARG A 77 17.17 -0.63 -18.17
CA ARG A 77 17.95 -0.66 -16.92
C ARG A 77 17.33 0.26 -15.88
N ALA A 78 17.42 -0.12 -14.60
CA ALA A 78 17.17 0.73 -13.45
C ALA A 78 18.28 0.50 -12.41
N ASP A 79 18.91 1.58 -11.93
CA ASP A 79 20.01 1.50 -10.96
C ASP A 79 19.49 1.00 -9.60
N ILE A 80 18.29 1.45 -9.22
CA ILE A 80 17.60 1.03 -8.00
C ILE A 80 16.30 0.30 -8.35
N VAL A 81 16.08 -0.89 -7.81
CA VAL A 81 14.76 -1.56 -7.85
C VAL A 81 14.16 -1.60 -6.46
N ALA A 82 13.01 -0.95 -6.30
CA ALA A 82 12.23 -0.92 -5.07
C ALA A 82 11.16 -2.03 -5.07
N ILE A 83 11.17 -2.92 -4.08
CA ILE A 83 10.18 -4.01 -3.92
C ILE A 83 9.43 -3.80 -2.60
N GLY A 84 8.13 -4.13 -2.57
CA GLY A 84 7.36 -4.07 -1.34
C GLY A 84 5.86 -4.18 -1.55
N ASP A 85 5.12 -3.74 -0.54
CA ASP A 85 3.65 -3.76 -0.51
C ASP A 85 3.01 -2.44 -0.99
N SER A 86 1.82 -2.15 -0.43
CA SER A 86 1.07 -0.91 -0.57
C SER A 86 1.79 0.36 -0.12
N HIS A 87 2.74 0.29 0.81
CA HIS A 87 3.58 1.42 1.22
C HIS A 87 4.62 1.74 0.16
N THR A 88 5.26 0.73 -0.43
CA THR A 88 6.18 0.93 -1.57
C THR A 88 5.46 1.34 -2.84
N TYR A 89 4.25 0.83 -3.05
CA TYR A 89 3.38 1.22 -4.16
C TYR A 89 2.87 2.66 -4.04
N GLY A 90 2.82 3.18 -2.80
CA GLY A 90 2.46 4.56 -2.49
C GLY A 90 0.98 4.88 -2.64
N ILE A 91 0.10 4.02 -2.13
CA ILE A 91 -1.36 4.07 -2.37
C ILE A 91 -2.04 5.41 -2.01
N SER A 92 -1.47 6.17 -1.08
CA SER A 92 -1.98 7.46 -0.59
C SER A 92 -1.24 8.68 -1.14
N ALA A 93 -0.44 8.49 -2.19
CA ALA A 93 0.25 9.54 -2.90
C ALA A 93 0.11 9.37 -4.42
N LYS A 94 0.47 10.41 -5.16
CA LYS A 94 0.67 10.29 -6.61
C LYS A 94 1.85 9.38 -6.90
N ALA A 95 1.91 8.77 -8.08
CA ALA A 95 3.02 7.92 -8.50
C ALA A 95 4.36 8.67 -8.38
N SER A 96 4.36 9.95 -8.76
CA SER A 96 5.52 10.83 -8.64
C SER A 96 5.87 11.27 -7.21
N ASP A 97 5.02 10.96 -6.22
CA ASP A 97 5.18 11.33 -4.80
C ASP A 97 5.31 10.07 -3.90
N THR A 98 5.64 8.93 -4.48
CA THR A 98 5.97 7.70 -3.75
C THR A 98 7.41 7.74 -3.22
N TRP A 99 7.75 6.93 -2.22
CA TRP A 99 9.13 6.94 -1.73
C TRP A 99 10.14 6.49 -2.80
N PRO A 100 9.86 5.53 -3.71
CA PRO A 100 10.79 5.22 -4.79
C PRO A 100 10.97 6.40 -5.77
N SER A 101 9.89 7.15 -6.06
CA SER A 101 10.00 8.33 -6.93
C SER A 101 10.67 9.52 -6.26
N PHE A 102 10.54 9.69 -4.94
CA PHE A 102 11.37 10.66 -4.23
C PHE A 102 12.83 10.22 -4.16
N LEU A 103 13.10 8.92 -4.01
CA LEU A 103 14.45 8.38 -3.98
C LEU A 103 15.17 8.64 -5.31
N GLU A 104 14.51 8.41 -6.46
CA GLU A 104 15.05 8.78 -7.77
C GLU A 104 15.42 10.27 -7.85
N LYS A 105 14.54 11.15 -7.37
CA LYS A 105 14.78 12.61 -7.39
C LYS A 105 15.94 13.04 -6.49
N LEU A 106 16.12 12.37 -5.35
CA LEU A 106 17.13 12.72 -4.35
C LEU A 106 18.50 12.14 -4.68
N SER A 107 18.54 10.90 -5.18
CA SER A 107 19.77 10.20 -5.57
C SER A 107 20.25 10.59 -6.97
N GLY A 108 19.33 10.93 -7.88
CA GLY A 108 19.61 11.04 -9.31
C GLY A 108 19.68 9.67 -10.02
N GLU A 109 19.55 8.57 -9.27
CA GLU A 109 19.64 7.20 -9.76
C GLU A 109 18.26 6.71 -10.24
N LYS A 110 18.23 6.04 -11.39
CA LYS A 110 16.97 5.61 -11.99
C LYS A 110 16.33 4.53 -11.13
N THR A 111 15.13 4.79 -10.62
CA THR A 111 14.46 3.91 -9.67
C THR A 111 13.21 3.29 -10.28
N TYR A 112 13.13 1.96 -10.26
CA TYR A 112 11.95 1.23 -10.70
C TYR A 112 11.15 0.69 -9.51
N ASN A 113 9.86 1.03 -9.45
CA ASN A 113 8.96 0.56 -8.40
C ASN A 113 8.32 -0.78 -8.80
N LEU A 114 8.81 -1.89 -8.24
CA LEU A 114 8.36 -3.27 -8.43
C LEU A 114 7.55 -3.75 -7.21
N SER A 115 6.53 -3.00 -6.81
CA SER A 115 5.68 -3.29 -5.64
C SER A 115 4.20 -3.39 -5.99
N LEU A 116 3.45 -4.15 -5.18
CA LEU A 116 1.99 -4.24 -5.30
C LEU A 116 1.29 -4.32 -3.92
N PRO A 117 0.11 -3.67 -3.75
CA PRO A 117 -0.64 -3.74 -2.50
C PRO A 117 -1.07 -5.16 -2.13
N GLY A 118 -0.78 -5.58 -0.89
CA GLY A 118 -1.14 -6.91 -0.38
C GLY A 118 -0.15 -8.01 -0.73
N TYR A 119 1.03 -7.66 -1.25
CA TYR A 119 2.17 -8.56 -1.33
C TYR A 119 2.96 -8.51 -0.02
N GLY A 120 3.50 -9.65 0.40
CA GLY A 120 4.46 -9.78 1.48
C GLY A 120 5.81 -10.34 0.99
N PRO A 121 6.76 -10.58 1.91
CA PRO A 121 8.07 -11.15 1.64
C PRO A 121 8.14 -12.36 0.67
N VAL A 122 7.12 -13.23 0.62
CA VAL A 122 7.10 -14.35 -0.32
C VAL A 122 6.93 -13.90 -1.77
N GLU A 123 6.07 -12.93 -2.03
CA GLU A 123 5.99 -12.30 -3.34
C GLU A 123 7.23 -11.45 -3.62
N TYR A 124 7.81 -10.77 -2.63
CA TYR A 124 9.02 -9.95 -2.83
C TYR A 124 10.18 -10.80 -3.32
N TYR A 125 10.40 -11.95 -2.68
CA TYR A 125 11.42 -12.92 -3.09
C TYR A 125 11.17 -13.43 -4.52
N TYR A 126 9.91 -13.71 -4.86
CA TYR A 126 9.55 -14.13 -6.22
C TYR A 126 9.85 -13.04 -7.25
N LEU A 127 9.50 -11.79 -6.96
CA LEU A 127 9.75 -10.65 -7.84
C LEU A 127 11.24 -10.36 -8.00
N LEU A 128 12.02 -10.43 -6.91
CA LEU A 128 13.46 -10.29 -6.98
C LEU A 128 14.06 -11.34 -7.93
N LYS A 129 13.75 -12.61 -7.69
CA LYS A 129 14.31 -13.74 -8.42
C LYS A 129 13.95 -13.76 -9.91
N ASN A 130 12.73 -13.33 -10.27
CA ASN A 130 12.17 -13.52 -11.61
C ASN A 130 11.94 -12.24 -12.40
N LYS A 131 12.15 -11.06 -11.80
CA LYS A 131 11.88 -9.77 -12.46
C LYS A 131 12.90 -8.68 -12.16
N ALA A 132 13.30 -8.48 -10.91
CA ALA A 132 14.15 -7.34 -10.56
C ALA A 132 15.49 -7.36 -11.31
N PHE A 133 16.12 -8.53 -11.42
CA PHE A 133 17.41 -8.67 -12.11
C PHE A 133 17.33 -8.50 -13.64
N ASP A 134 16.14 -8.53 -14.24
CA ASP A 134 15.96 -8.19 -15.67
C ASP A 134 16.30 -6.72 -15.96
N LEU A 135 16.35 -5.87 -14.92
CA LEU A 135 16.64 -4.43 -15.00
C LEU A 135 18.10 -4.08 -14.67
N ASP A 136 18.98 -5.08 -14.45
CA ASP A 136 20.40 -4.90 -14.09
C ASP A 136 20.65 -3.86 -12.96
N PRO A 137 20.02 -4.02 -11.78
CA PRO A 137 20.16 -3.06 -10.68
C PRO A 137 21.51 -3.14 -9.97
N SER A 138 22.04 -1.99 -9.58
CA SER A 138 23.14 -1.89 -8.61
C SER A 138 22.63 -2.05 -7.18
N VAL A 139 21.38 -1.65 -6.90
CA VAL A 139 20.75 -1.75 -5.58
C VAL A 139 19.32 -2.29 -5.68
N VAL A 140 18.98 -3.24 -4.80
CA VAL A 140 17.60 -3.64 -4.53
C VAL A 140 17.22 -3.18 -3.13
N VAL A 141 16.13 -2.42 -3.04
CA VAL A 141 15.58 -1.90 -1.78
C VAL A 141 14.24 -2.57 -1.51
N VAL A 142 14.16 -3.36 -0.44
CA VAL A 142 12.91 -4.00 0.01
C VAL A 142 12.29 -3.20 1.15
N GLY A 143 11.10 -2.65 0.93
CA GLY A 143 10.29 -2.05 1.99
C GLY A 143 9.50 -3.11 2.74
N LEU A 144 9.94 -3.47 3.96
CA LEU A 144 9.25 -4.39 4.86
C LEU A 144 8.31 -3.59 5.77
N TYR A 145 7.01 -3.72 5.58
CA TYR A 145 5.99 -3.04 6.38
C TYR A 145 5.44 -3.93 7.51
N PHE A 146 5.65 -3.48 8.74
CA PHE A 146 5.22 -4.23 9.93
C PHE A 146 3.70 -4.38 10.06
N GLY A 147 2.91 -3.47 9.49
CA GLY A 147 1.46 -3.46 9.72
C GLY A 147 0.66 -4.58 9.07
N ASN A 148 1.24 -5.38 8.16
CA ASN A 148 0.60 -6.57 7.58
C ASN A 148 1.54 -7.59 6.93
N ASP A 149 2.79 -7.28 6.59
CA ASP A 149 3.63 -8.17 5.76
C ASP A 149 3.85 -9.56 6.37
N LEU A 150 3.97 -9.67 7.69
CA LEU A 150 4.17 -10.96 8.38
C LEU A 150 2.93 -11.85 8.20
N LEU A 151 1.76 -11.29 8.49
CA LEU A 151 0.49 -12.00 8.38
C LEU A 151 0.14 -12.29 6.91
N ASP A 152 0.46 -11.38 5.99
CA ASP A 152 0.22 -11.58 4.56
C ASP A 152 1.16 -12.66 3.99
N THR A 153 2.43 -12.69 4.40
CA THR A 153 3.36 -13.79 4.09
C THR A 153 2.80 -15.13 4.53
N TYR A 154 2.34 -15.22 5.78
CA TYR A 154 1.70 -16.43 6.30
C TYR A 154 0.50 -16.83 5.44
N LYS A 155 -0.42 -15.90 5.16
CA LYS A 155 -1.62 -16.16 4.35
C LYS A 155 -1.26 -16.64 2.94
N SER A 156 -0.31 -16.00 2.28
CA SER A 156 0.13 -16.42 0.94
C SER A 156 0.70 -17.83 0.96
N VAL A 157 1.57 -18.14 1.92
CA VAL A 157 2.20 -19.47 2.02
C VAL A 157 1.20 -20.59 2.35
N TYR A 158 0.26 -20.33 3.25
CA TYR A 158 -0.68 -21.35 3.72
C TYR A 158 -1.95 -21.47 2.86
N ASN A 159 -2.29 -20.45 2.06
CA ASN A 159 -3.44 -20.50 1.14
C ASN A 159 -3.06 -20.86 -0.31
N ASN A 160 -1.77 -20.91 -0.65
CA ASN A 160 -1.31 -21.25 -2.00
C ASN A 160 -0.34 -22.46 -1.97
N GLU A 161 -0.67 -23.50 -2.74
CA GLU A 161 0.08 -24.76 -2.80
C GLU A 161 1.47 -24.63 -3.43
N TYR A 162 1.71 -23.62 -4.27
CA TYR A 162 3.04 -23.35 -4.82
C TYR A 162 4.08 -23.15 -3.69
N TRP A 163 3.67 -22.49 -2.62
CA TRP A 163 4.52 -22.13 -1.48
C TRP A 163 4.60 -23.19 -0.38
N LYS A 164 4.02 -24.39 -0.58
CA LYS A 164 3.97 -25.43 0.46
C LYS A 164 5.33 -25.83 1.03
N HIS A 165 6.40 -25.68 0.25
CA HIS A 165 7.77 -25.98 0.65
C HIS A 165 8.33 -25.04 1.72
N LEU A 166 7.71 -23.89 1.96
CA LEU A 166 8.08 -22.94 3.02
C LEU A 166 7.36 -23.22 4.36
N ARG A 167 6.34 -24.09 4.35
CA ARG A 167 5.52 -24.39 5.54
C ARG A 167 6.31 -25.26 6.52
N ARG A 168 6.15 -24.98 7.82
CA ARG A 168 6.67 -25.84 8.88
C ARG A 168 5.85 -27.13 8.98
N ALA A 169 6.52 -28.28 9.04
CA ALA A 169 5.85 -29.57 9.25
C ALA A 169 5.11 -29.59 10.61
N GLY A 170 3.87 -30.08 10.62
CA GLY A 170 3.05 -30.17 11.84
C GLY A 170 2.55 -28.83 12.38
N PHE A 171 2.64 -27.74 11.62
CA PHE A 171 2.12 -26.44 12.03
C PHE A 171 0.59 -26.50 12.25
N GLN A 172 0.14 -25.99 13.40
CA GLN A 172 -1.27 -25.82 13.73
C GLN A 172 -1.60 -24.33 13.73
N SER A 173 -2.53 -23.93 12.86
CA SER A 173 -2.95 -22.54 12.76
C SER A 173 -3.92 -22.17 13.87
N ASP A 174 -3.87 -20.93 14.33
CA ASP A 174 -4.97 -20.33 15.07
C ASP A 174 -6.23 -20.30 14.18
N GLU A 175 -7.44 -20.41 14.74
CA GLU A 175 -8.68 -20.25 13.97
C GLU A 175 -8.77 -18.81 13.43
N ILE A 176 -8.36 -18.59 12.17
CA ILE A 176 -8.57 -17.31 11.51
C ILE A 176 -10.04 -17.23 11.10
N VAL A 177 -10.78 -16.33 11.73
CA VAL A 177 -12.18 -16.02 11.39
C VAL A 177 -12.28 -15.72 9.90
N LYS A 178 -12.96 -16.61 9.16
CA LYS A 178 -13.29 -16.38 7.75
C LYS A 178 -14.24 -15.20 7.65
N ASN A 179 -13.86 -14.17 6.91
CA ASN A 179 -14.78 -13.08 6.56
C ASN A 179 -15.95 -13.66 5.77
N LYS A 180 -17.18 -13.35 6.18
CA LYS A 180 -18.40 -13.71 5.45
C LYS A 180 -18.37 -13.11 4.06
N GLU A 181 -18.49 -13.95 3.03
CA GLU A 181 -18.78 -13.48 1.68
C GLU A 181 -20.16 -12.81 1.68
N VAL A 182 -20.19 -11.53 1.33
CA VAL A 182 -21.43 -10.79 1.14
C VAL A 182 -21.85 -10.98 -0.31
N GLU A 183 -23.06 -11.51 -0.51
CA GLU A 183 -23.65 -11.68 -1.84
C GLU A 183 -23.82 -10.30 -2.50
N VAL A 184 -23.12 -10.04 -3.62
CA VAL A 184 -23.19 -8.77 -4.35
C VAL A 184 -23.94 -8.96 -5.66
N ASP A 185 -24.95 -8.13 -5.91
CA ASP A 185 -25.65 -8.06 -7.20
C ASP A 185 -24.67 -7.90 -8.38
N LYS A 186 -24.78 -8.78 -9.39
CA LYS A 186 -23.86 -8.87 -10.55
C LYS A 186 -23.88 -7.63 -11.42
N PHE A 187 -25.02 -6.92 -11.52
CA PHE A 187 -25.11 -5.68 -12.31
C PHE A 187 -24.43 -4.52 -11.59
N SER A 188 -24.73 -4.34 -10.30
CA SER A 188 -24.01 -3.43 -9.41
C SER A 188 -22.50 -3.69 -9.42
N TYR A 189 -22.09 -4.96 -9.39
CA TYR A 189 -20.69 -5.36 -9.46
C TYR A 189 -20.01 -4.88 -10.75
N LYS A 190 -20.56 -5.17 -11.93
CA LYS A 190 -19.97 -4.74 -13.20
C LYS A 190 -19.82 -3.22 -13.29
N LEU A 191 -20.84 -2.44 -12.90
CA LEU A 191 -20.76 -0.98 -12.93
C LEU A 191 -19.77 -0.42 -11.88
N ARG A 192 -19.72 -1.04 -10.69
CA ARG A 192 -18.74 -0.73 -9.62
C ARG A 192 -17.30 -1.01 -10.02
N HIS A 193 -17.04 -1.87 -11.01
CA HIS A 193 -15.70 -2.14 -11.52
C HIS A 193 -15.37 -1.38 -12.81
N PHE A 194 -16.36 -1.13 -13.67
CA PHE A 194 -16.15 -0.42 -14.93
C PHE A 194 -15.77 1.04 -14.71
N LEU A 195 -16.55 1.81 -13.93
CA LEU A 195 -16.31 3.25 -13.78
C LEU A 195 -14.96 3.58 -13.12
N PRO A 196 -14.53 2.90 -12.03
CA PRO A 196 -13.21 3.15 -11.46
C PRO A 196 -12.03 2.87 -12.39
N GLY A 197 -12.18 1.95 -13.34
CA GLY A 197 -11.12 1.60 -14.30
C GLY A 197 -11.10 2.47 -15.55
N ASN A 198 -12.16 3.24 -15.83
CA ASN A 198 -12.35 3.93 -17.10
C ASN A 198 -12.64 5.43 -17.01
N SER A 199 -12.94 5.99 -15.82
CA SER A 199 -13.19 7.42 -15.68
C SER A 199 -12.41 8.07 -14.54
N ILE A 200 -11.54 9.02 -14.89
CA ILE A 200 -10.84 9.89 -13.94
C ILE A 200 -11.84 10.78 -13.21
N VAL A 201 -12.83 11.35 -13.92
CA VAL A 201 -13.86 12.21 -13.32
C VAL A 201 -14.63 11.46 -12.25
N TYR A 202 -15.06 10.23 -12.54
CA TYR A 202 -15.71 9.37 -11.55
C TYR A 202 -14.80 9.10 -10.35
N ARG A 203 -13.50 8.87 -10.58
CA ARG A 203 -12.53 8.61 -9.51
C ARG A 203 -12.33 9.82 -8.61
N ILE A 204 -12.18 11.03 -9.15
CA ILE A 204 -12.10 12.27 -8.36
C ILE A 204 -13.31 12.39 -7.40
N ILE A 205 -14.52 12.11 -7.90
CA ILE A 205 -15.74 12.20 -7.09
C ILE A 205 -15.77 11.07 -6.05
N SER A 206 -15.56 9.81 -6.49
CA SER A 206 -15.68 8.63 -5.63
C SER A 206 -14.53 8.42 -4.65
N SER A 207 -13.38 9.06 -4.86
CA SER A 207 -12.24 9.08 -3.93
C SER A 207 -12.07 10.40 -3.20
N SER A 208 -13.06 11.31 -3.29
CA SER A 208 -13.09 12.55 -2.51
C SER A 208 -13.35 12.26 -1.02
N VAL A 209 -13.31 13.32 -0.19
CA VAL A 209 -13.67 13.27 1.24
C VAL A 209 -15.02 12.58 1.46
N ILE A 210 -16.01 12.81 0.58
CA ILE A 210 -17.33 12.16 0.63
C ILE A 210 -17.19 10.64 0.44
N GLY A 211 -16.32 10.20 -0.46
CA GLY A 211 -16.01 8.79 -0.66
C GLY A 211 -15.21 8.16 0.48
N ASP A 212 -14.35 8.92 1.14
CA ASP A 212 -13.63 8.49 2.36
C ASP A 212 -14.57 8.34 3.55
N GLU A 213 -15.46 9.30 3.78
CA GLU A 213 -16.48 9.25 4.83
C GLU A 213 -17.41 8.04 4.63
N LEU A 214 -17.88 7.78 3.40
CA LEU A 214 -18.72 6.61 3.11
C LEU A 214 -17.97 5.28 3.33
N ARG A 215 -16.67 5.22 3.02
CA ARG A 215 -15.84 4.04 3.28
C ARG A 215 -15.58 3.84 4.77
N GLN A 216 -15.35 4.94 5.49
CA GLN A 216 -15.17 4.94 6.94
C GLN A 216 -16.44 4.44 7.64
N LEU A 217 -17.60 5.00 7.29
CA LEU A 217 -18.89 4.54 7.81
C LEU A 217 -19.09 3.05 7.55
N ARG A 218 -18.77 2.57 6.34
CA ARG A 218 -18.93 1.14 6.00
C ARG A 218 -18.04 0.24 6.86
N ARG A 219 -16.82 0.67 7.19
CA ARG A 219 -15.90 -0.08 8.09
C ARG A 219 -16.40 -0.09 9.52
N ILE A 220 -16.88 1.05 10.02
CA ILE A 220 -17.51 1.14 11.35
C ILE A 220 -18.74 0.23 11.41
N TYR A 221 -19.59 0.23 10.37
CA TYR A 221 -20.73 -0.70 10.24
C TYR A 221 -20.31 -2.17 10.19
N GLN A 222 -19.10 -2.49 9.71
CA GLN A 222 -18.51 -3.83 9.73
C GLN A 222 -17.87 -4.19 11.07
N GLY A 223 -17.94 -3.31 12.08
CA GLY A 223 -17.40 -3.53 13.42
C GLY A 223 -15.89 -3.28 13.54
N GLU A 224 -15.27 -2.58 12.58
CA GLU A 224 -13.87 -2.17 12.71
C GLU A 224 -13.76 -0.96 13.66
N ASP A 225 -12.89 -1.07 14.65
CA ASP A 225 -12.56 0.03 15.56
C ASP A 225 -11.65 1.06 14.85
N ILE A 226 -12.16 2.29 14.72
CA ILE A 226 -11.46 3.41 14.09
C ILE A 226 -11.42 4.56 15.07
N ILE A 227 -10.21 4.94 15.50
CA ILE A 227 -10.00 5.99 16.49
C ILE A 227 -9.60 7.27 15.76
N MET A 228 -10.53 8.22 15.62
CA MET A 228 -10.19 9.53 15.09
C MET A 228 -9.43 10.34 16.14
N PHE A 229 -8.31 10.91 15.73
CA PHE A 229 -7.41 11.68 16.58
C PHE A 229 -7.17 13.06 15.98
N GLU A 230 -7.30 14.08 16.82
CA GLU A 230 -7.05 15.47 16.48
C GLU A 230 -6.17 16.12 17.56
N GLN A 231 -5.08 16.76 17.13
CA GLN A 231 -4.23 17.58 17.99
C GLN A 231 -3.98 18.93 17.33
N LYS A 232 -4.74 19.94 17.77
CA LYS A 232 -4.80 21.27 17.16
C LYS A 232 -3.46 22.00 17.21
N GLN A 233 -2.69 21.85 18.29
CA GLN A 233 -1.40 22.53 18.45
C GLN A 233 -0.41 22.21 17.32
N TYR A 234 -0.43 20.97 16.81
CA TYR A 234 0.47 20.49 15.77
C TYR A 234 -0.24 20.28 14.43
N ASN A 235 -1.50 20.73 14.31
CA ASN A 235 -2.35 20.53 13.13
C ASN A 235 -2.44 19.05 12.68
N ILE A 236 -2.49 18.14 13.65
CA ILE A 236 -2.63 16.70 13.38
C ILE A 236 -4.12 16.36 13.31
N GLN A 237 -4.52 15.71 12.22
CA GLN A 237 -5.83 15.09 12.09
C GLN A 237 -5.66 13.78 11.33
N THR A 238 -5.97 12.64 11.94
CA THR A 238 -5.90 11.31 11.31
C THR A 238 -6.74 10.29 12.08
N GLY A 239 -6.95 9.09 11.56
CA GLY A 239 -7.63 8.00 12.28
C GLY A 239 -6.78 6.73 12.39
N PHE A 240 -6.76 6.07 13.53
CA PHE A 240 -5.98 4.85 13.78
C PHE A 240 -6.83 3.59 13.70
N MET A 241 -6.19 2.45 13.44
CA MET A 241 -6.84 1.14 13.34
C MET A 241 -6.10 0.09 14.18
N PRO A 242 -5.93 0.31 15.49
CA PRO A 242 -4.98 -0.46 16.30
C PRO A 242 -5.33 -1.95 16.37
N ALA A 243 -6.61 -2.31 16.49
CA ALA A 243 -7.04 -3.71 16.54
C ALA A 243 -6.77 -4.51 15.25
N VAL A 244 -6.71 -3.83 14.10
CA VAL A 244 -6.34 -4.47 12.82
C VAL A 244 -4.84 -4.68 12.75
N ARG A 245 -4.06 -3.69 13.21
CA ARG A 245 -2.60 -3.75 13.22
C ARG A 245 -2.07 -4.75 14.24
N LEU A 246 -2.68 -4.81 15.43
CA LEU A 246 -2.31 -5.76 16.47
C LEU A 246 -2.43 -7.19 15.99
N ARG A 247 -3.52 -7.54 15.27
CA ARG A 247 -3.69 -8.88 14.68
C ARG A 247 -2.57 -9.30 13.72
N ALA A 248 -1.85 -8.35 13.13
CA ALA A 248 -0.73 -8.64 12.23
C ALA A 248 0.63 -8.68 12.94
N LEU A 249 0.70 -8.27 14.21
CA LEU A 249 1.93 -8.10 14.98
C LEU A 249 1.94 -8.86 16.31
N ASP A 250 0.81 -9.39 16.75
CA ASP A 250 0.69 -10.16 17.99
C ASP A 250 1.47 -11.48 17.90
N LEU A 251 2.61 -11.52 18.58
CA LEU A 251 3.48 -12.69 18.62
C LEU A 251 2.90 -13.85 19.44
N ASN A 252 1.76 -13.68 20.11
CA ASN A 252 1.03 -14.80 20.72
C ASN A 252 0.30 -15.66 19.69
N LEU A 253 0.02 -15.11 18.50
CA LEU A 253 -0.59 -15.85 17.40
C LEU A 253 0.47 -16.69 16.67
N ALA A 254 0.19 -18.00 16.52
CA ALA A 254 1.06 -18.91 15.79
C ALA A 254 1.24 -18.49 14.33
N SER A 255 0.18 -17.96 13.72
CA SER A 255 0.20 -17.44 12.35
C SER A 255 1.18 -16.27 12.15
N VAL A 256 1.24 -15.32 13.10
CA VAL A 256 2.17 -14.18 13.05
C VAL A 256 3.61 -14.63 13.27
N ARG A 257 3.87 -15.52 14.25
CA ARG A 257 5.22 -16.07 14.47
C ARG A 257 5.74 -16.84 13.26
N GLU A 258 4.88 -17.61 12.60
CA GLU A 258 5.23 -18.34 11.39
C GLU A 258 5.46 -17.39 10.20
N GLY A 259 4.63 -16.36 10.07
CA GLY A 259 4.85 -15.26 9.13
C GLY A 259 6.22 -14.64 9.30
N LEU A 260 6.58 -14.22 10.51
CA LEU A 260 7.89 -13.67 10.86
C LEU A 260 9.03 -14.61 10.48
N ARG A 261 8.94 -15.89 10.87
CA ARG A 261 9.97 -16.88 10.53
C ARG A 261 10.19 -16.98 9.02
N ILE A 262 9.10 -17.09 8.24
CA ILE A 262 9.18 -17.21 6.78
C ILE A 262 9.74 -15.92 6.18
N SER A 263 9.29 -14.76 6.65
CA SER A 263 9.77 -13.46 6.17
C SER A 263 11.28 -13.32 6.36
N LEU A 264 11.82 -13.68 7.53
CA LEU A 264 13.26 -13.62 7.81
C LEU A 264 14.06 -14.59 6.92
N ASP A 265 13.63 -15.85 6.78
CA ASP A 265 14.28 -16.83 5.88
C ASP A 265 14.30 -16.36 4.41
N LEU A 266 13.23 -15.70 3.96
CA LEU A 266 13.17 -15.15 2.61
C LEU A 266 14.04 -13.90 2.44
N ILE A 267 14.16 -13.05 3.47
CA ILE A 267 15.09 -11.91 3.47
C ILE A 267 16.54 -12.40 3.35
N ASP A 268 16.90 -13.47 4.06
CA ASP A 268 18.23 -14.08 3.94
C ASP A 268 18.48 -14.58 2.50
N LYS A 269 17.49 -15.24 1.91
CA LYS A 269 17.55 -15.70 0.51
C LYS A 269 17.64 -14.55 -0.49
N MET A 270 16.92 -13.45 -0.25
CA MET A 270 17.03 -12.24 -1.09
C MET A 270 18.44 -11.65 -1.01
N ASN A 271 19.01 -11.53 0.18
CA ASN A 271 20.38 -11.06 0.37
C ASN A 271 21.40 -11.95 -0.35
N MET A 272 21.28 -13.27 -0.22
CA MET A 272 22.15 -14.23 -0.92
C MET A 272 22.06 -14.06 -2.44
N LEU A 273 20.85 -13.99 -3.01
CA LEU A 273 20.65 -13.80 -4.45
C LEU A 273 21.26 -12.47 -4.94
N CYS A 274 21.11 -11.39 -4.18
CA CYS A 274 21.74 -10.12 -4.52
C CYS A 274 23.27 -10.21 -4.51
N LYS A 275 23.86 -10.87 -3.49
CA LYS A 275 25.32 -11.12 -3.44
C LYS A 275 25.81 -11.93 -4.66
N GLU A 276 25.08 -12.98 -5.05
CA GLU A 276 25.39 -13.78 -6.25
C GLU A 276 25.35 -12.96 -7.55
N LYS A 277 24.52 -11.91 -7.59
CA LYS A 277 24.37 -11.01 -8.73
C LYS A 277 25.24 -9.76 -8.67
N ASN A 278 26.09 -9.61 -7.65
CA ASN A 278 26.85 -8.39 -7.38
C ASN A 278 25.95 -7.15 -7.26
N THR A 279 24.75 -7.32 -6.69
CA THR A 279 23.77 -6.26 -6.42
C THR A 279 23.74 -6.01 -4.91
N GLU A 280 23.69 -4.74 -4.51
CA GLU A 280 23.49 -4.39 -3.11
C GLU A 280 22.05 -4.68 -2.67
N PHE A 281 21.88 -5.18 -1.45
CA PHE A 281 20.57 -5.46 -0.88
C PHE A 281 20.36 -4.61 0.38
N LEU A 282 19.26 -3.85 0.41
CA LEU A 282 18.88 -2.99 1.52
C LEU A 282 17.44 -3.28 1.97
N VAL A 283 17.23 -3.47 3.28
CA VAL A 283 15.90 -3.60 3.87
C VAL A 283 15.47 -2.29 4.53
N VAL A 284 14.31 -1.76 4.17
CA VAL A 284 13.72 -0.57 4.80
C VAL A 284 12.60 -1.02 5.73
N LEU A 285 12.77 -0.78 7.04
CA LEU A 285 11.81 -1.15 8.06
C LEU A 285 10.76 -0.05 8.19
N ILE A 286 9.57 -0.28 7.62
CA ILE A 286 8.47 0.67 7.59
C ILE A 286 7.54 0.41 8.79
N PRO A 287 7.37 1.37 9.72
CA PRO A 287 6.56 1.20 10.92
C PRO A 287 5.07 1.37 10.65
N THR A 288 4.24 0.96 11.60
CA THR A 288 2.82 1.36 11.62
C THR A 288 2.65 2.86 11.85
N LYS A 289 1.49 3.39 11.48
CA LYS A 289 1.15 4.79 11.75
C LYS A 289 1.09 5.04 13.27
N GLU A 290 0.60 4.07 14.02
CA GLU A 290 0.51 4.09 15.47
C GLU A 290 1.90 4.28 16.10
N SER A 291 2.91 3.54 15.65
CA SER A 291 4.31 3.70 16.11
C SER A 291 4.94 5.05 15.74
N VAL A 292 4.54 5.65 14.62
CA VAL A 292 4.99 7.00 14.24
C VAL A 292 4.38 8.09 15.14
N TYR A 293 3.13 7.91 15.57
CA TYR A 293 2.44 8.85 16.46
C TYR A 293 2.49 8.46 17.95
N SER A 294 3.37 7.53 18.33
CA SER A 294 3.48 7.00 19.70
C SER A 294 3.59 8.09 20.77
N ASP A 295 4.26 9.21 20.48
CA ASP A 295 4.40 10.37 21.38
C ASP A 295 3.08 11.02 21.79
N PHE A 296 2.01 10.80 21.00
CA PHE A 296 0.69 11.39 21.23
C PHE A 296 -0.33 10.39 21.74
N ILE A 297 -0.20 9.13 21.30
CA ILE A 297 -1.21 8.10 21.53
C ILE A 297 -0.78 7.03 22.54
N GLY A 298 0.52 6.82 22.72
CA GLY A 298 1.04 5.83 23.65
C GLY A 298 0.85 6.26 25.10
N ASN A 299 0.50 5.30 25.96
CA ASN A 299 0.16 5.49 27.38
C ASN A 299 -0.91 6.57 27.61
N ASN A 300 -1.76 6.84 26.62
CA ASN A 300 -2.78 7.86 26.70
C ASN A 300 -4.14 7.23 27.05
N SER A 301 -4.40 7.07 28.35
CA SER A 301 -5.62 6.47 28.87
C SER A 301 -6.91 7.23 28.53
N SER A 302 -6.81 8.44 27.95
CA SER A 302 -7.97 9.21 27.50
C SER A 302 -8.48 8.78 26.12
N LEU A 303 -7.67 8.04 25.35
CA LEU A 303 -8.08 7.57 24.02
C LEU A 303 -8.96 6.33 24.13
N PRO A 304 -9.96 6.17 23.24
CA PRO A 304 -10.62 4.90 23.05
C PRO A 304 -9.58 3.81 22.76
N SER A 305 -9.80 2.60 23.29
CA SER A 305 -8.93 1.44 23.04
C SER A 305 -7.44 1.67 23.37
N ALA A 306 -7.14 2.51 24.37
CA ALA A 306 -5.78 2.80 24.82
C ALA A 306 -4.97 1.52 25.12
N GLU A 307 -5.60 0.53 25.77
CA GLU A 307 -4.96 -0.77 26.05
C GLU A 307 -4.49 -1.49 24.76
N ILE A 308 -5.32 -1.47 23.71
CA ILE A 308 -5.00 -2.08 22.40
C ILE A 308 -3.89 -1.29 21.70
N ILE A 309 -3.88 0.04 21.83
CA ILE A 309 -2.80 0.88 21.29
C ILE A 309 -1.47 0.53 21.97
N ASP A 310 -1.45 0.47 23.30
CA ASP A 310 -0.23 0.19 24.06
C ASP A 310 0.28 -1.23 23.80
N GLU A 311 -0.63 -2.21 23.71
CA GLU A 311 -0.29 -3.58 23.33
C GLU A 311 0.28 -3.66 21.90
N LEU A 312 -0.30 -2.94 20.94
CA LEU A 312 0.23 -2.84 19.58
C LEU A 312 1.63 -2.24 19.56
N LEU A 313 1.84 -1.11 20.26
CA LEU A 313 3.14 -0.45 20.33
C LEU A 313 4.22 -1.37 20.94
N ALA A 314 3.85 -2.13 21.98
CA ALA A 314 4.74 -3.11 22.60
C ALA A 314 5.08 -4.26 21.63
N ASN A 315 4.09 -4.83 20.94
CA ASN A 315 4.29 -5.90 19.98
C ASN A 315 5.14 -5.46 18.79
N GLU A 316 4.87 -4.28 18.21
CA GLU A 316 5.70 -3.77 17.11
C GLU A 316 7.14 -3.51 17.55
N SER A 317 7.35 -3.01 18.78
CA SER A 317 8.68 -2.82 19.34
C SER A 317 9.45 -4.14 19.44
N GLU A 318 8.80 -5.21 19.92
CA GLU A 318 9.42 -6.53 20.02
C GLU A 318 9.69 -7.15 18.64
N VAL A 319 8.72 -7.10 17.72
CA VAL A 319 8.90 -7.54 16.33
C VAL A 319 10.07 -6.81 15.67
N ARG A 320 10.12 -5.49 15.79
CA ARG A 320 11.21 -4.67 15.23
C ARG A 320 12.55 -5.07 15.82
N LYS A 321 12.64 -5.31 17.12
CA LYS A 321 13.86 -5.77 17.78
C LYS A 321 14.31 -7.13 17.26
N LEU A 322 13.38 -8.08 17.10
CA LEU A 322 13.69 -9.40 16.52
C LEU A 322 14.19 -9.30 15.09
N VAL A 323 13.54 -8.47 14.26
CA VAL A 323 13.94 -8.22 12.87
C VAL A 323 15.32 -7.58 12.82
N ILE A 324 15.57 -6.48 13.55
CA ILE A 324 16.88 -5.80 13.60
C ILE A 324 17.98 -6.77 14.03
N ASN A 325 17.79 -7.50 15.13
CA ASN A 325 18.77 -8.47 15.59
C ASN A 325 19.07 -9.54 14.54
N HIS A 326 18.05 -10.00 13.79
CA HIS A 326 18.26 -10.96 12.70
C HIS A 326 19.07 -10.35 11.56
N LEU A 327 18.76 -9.12 11.14
CA LEU A 327 19.48 -8.43 10.06
C LEU A 327 20.94 -8.16 10.44
N ASP A 328 21.19 -7.68 11.66
CA ASP A 328 22.54 -7.46 12.20
C ASP A 328 23.35 -8.78 12.24
N ASN A 329 22.76 -9.85 12.76
CA ASN A 329 23.44 -11.15 12.88
C ASN A 329 23.77 -11.80 11.53
N ASN A 330 23.13 -11.37 10.43
CA ASN A 330 23.32 -11.91 9.09
C ASN A 330 24.00 -10.90 8.13
N ASP A 331 24.57 -9.82 8.66
CA ASP A 331 25.22 -8.74 7.90
C ASP A 331 24.33 -8.23 6.74
N ILE A 332 23.05 -7.99 7.03
CA ILE A 332 22.08 -7.46 6.09
C ILE A 332 21.88 -5.97 6.35
N ALA A 333 22.20 -5.14 5.36
CA ALA A 333 22.01 -3.70 5.45
C ALA A 333 20.52 -3.34 5.65
N PHE A 334 20.24 -2.40 6.55
CA PHE A 334 18.88 -1.90 6.76
C PHE A 334 18.81 -0.43 7.18
N VAL A 335 17.65 0.18 6.94
CA VAL A 335 17.27 1.51 7.45
C VAL A 335 15.95 1.41 8.22
N SER A 336 15.89 1.95 9.43
CA SER A 336 14.64 2.06 10.20
C SER A 336 14.13 3.50 10.19
N VAL A 337 13.05 3.73 9.43
CA VAL A 337 12.54 5.09 9.17
C VAL A 337 11.63 5.64 10.29
N VAL A 338 11.43 4.89 11.38
CA VAL A 338 10.44 5.25 12.41
C VAL A 338 10.80 6.52 13.15
N ASP A 339 12.07 6.73 13.47
CA ASP A 339 12.51 7.90 14.23
C ASP A 339 12.54 9.16 13.34
N ALA A 340 12.94 9.01 12.08
CA ALA A 340 12.86 10.06 11.07
C ALA A 340 11.41 10.52 10.86
N LEU A 341 10.45 9.59 10.78
CA LEU A 341 9.03 9.93 10.67
C LEU A 341 8.50 10.55 11.96
N ARG A 342 8.75 9.95 13.13
CA ARG A 342 8.28 10.44 14.43
C ARG A 342 8.76 11.87 14.69
N GLY A 343 10.02 12.16 14.39
CA GLY A 343 10.63 13.49 14.54
C GLY A 343 9.97 14.59 13.70
N ARG A 344 9.14 14.24 12.71
CA ARG A 344 8.47 15.19 11.81
C ARG A 344 6.97 15.38 12.09
N THR A 345 6.39 14.54 12.96
CA THR A 345 4.94 14.55 13.26
C THR A 345 4.43 15.86 13.88
N ARG A 346 5.30 16.62 14.56
CA ARG A 346 4.98 17.93 15.15
C ARG A 346 5.03 19.09 14.14
N TYR A 347 5.60 18.88 12.96
CA TYR A 347 5.91 19.94 11.99
C TYR A 347 5.10 19.81 10.69
N GLU A 348 4.76 18.60 10.29
CA GLU A 348 4.02 18.34 9.06
C GLU A 348 3.11 17.11 9.17
N GLN A 349 1.97 17.15 8.49
CA GLN A 349 1.05 16.03 8.39
C GLN A 349 1.67 14.93 7.51
N LEU A 350 1.89 13.73 8.07
CA LEU A 350 2.58 12.61 7.41
C LEU A 350 1.65 11.57 6.77
N TYR A 351 0.37 11.57 7.16
CA TYR A 351 -0.66 10.64 6.69
C TYR A 351 -1.90 11.41 6.23
N PRO A 352 -2.79 10.84 5.40
CA PRO A 352 -4.05 11.49 5.07
C PRO A 352 -4.90 11.81 6.31
N LYS A 353 -5.77 12.82 6.17
CA LYS A 353 -6.74 13.25 7.21
C LYS A 353 -7.96 12.32 7.32
N ASN A 354 -7.71 11.01 7.27
CA ASN A 354 -8.70 9.96 7.35
C ASN A 354 -8.08 8.76 8.10
N TYR A 355 -8.79 7.63 8.13
CA TYR A 355 -8.34 6.40 8.78
C TYR A 355 -7.22 5.66 8.01
N GLY A 356 -6.82 6.14 6.82
CA GLY A 356 -5.81 5.52 5.98
C GLY A 356 -4.46 5.40 6.70
N THR A 357 -3.88 4.20 6.68
CA THR A 357 -2.66 3.88 7.43
C THR A 357 -1.38 4.14 6.63
N HIS A 358 -1.51 4.56 5.38
CA HIS A 358 -0.40 4.79 4.46
C HIS A 358 0.10 6.23 4.55
N SER A 359 1.41 6.40 4.45
CA SER A 359 2.03 7.72 4.38
C SER A 359 1.48 8.52 3.19
N ASN A 360 1.38 9.83 3.36
CA ASN A 360 1.16 10.77 2.26
C ASN A 360 2.51 11.18 1.64
N LYS A 361 2.49 12.13 0.70
CA LYS A 361 3.71 12.64 0.05
C LYS A 361 4.81 13.10 1.01
N ASN A 362 4.46 13.68 2.16
CA ASN A 362 5.44 14.18 3.14
C ASN A 362 6.11 13.01 3.86
N GLY A 363 5.33 12.01 4.27
CA GLY A 363 5.88 10.78 4.87
C GLY A 363 6.77 10.03 3.90
N TYR A 364 6.34 9.85 2.64
CA TYR A 364 7.18 9.21 1.62
C TYR A 364 8.45 9.99 1.28
N ARG A 365 8.41 11.32 1.29
CA ARG A 365 9.61 12.16 1.14
C ARG A 365 10.62 11.92 2.26
N ILE A 366 10.16 11.76 3.50
CA ILE A 366 11.03 11.47 4.66
C ILE A 366 11.64 10.07 4.54
N ILE A 367 10.84 9.06 4.20
CA ILE A 367 11.32 7.68 3.96
C ILE A 367 12.41 7.69 2.88
N ALA A 368 12.16 8.35 1.75
CA ALA A 368 13.13 8.43 0.67
C ALA A 368 14.41 9.17 1.05
N ALA A 369 14.32 10.23 1.86
CA ALA A 369 15.48 10.97 2.33
C ALA A 369 16.39 10.12 3.23
N ASP A 370 15.79 9.34 4.13
CA ASP A 370 16.52 8.44 5.05
C ASP A 370 17.26 7.32 4.27
N ILE A 371 16.57 6.73 3.28
CA ILE A 371 17.18 5.75 2.36
C ILE A 371 18.32 6.39 1.56
N SER A 372 18.08 7.57 0.98
CA SER A 372 19.06 8.27 0.16
C SER A 372 20.30 8.64 0.97
N GLN A 373 20.12 9.11 2.21
CA GLN A 373 21.22 9.45 3.12
C GLN A 373 22.08 8.22 3.39
N TYR A 374 21.47 7.08 3.71
CA TYR A 374 22.19 5.82 3.92
C TYR A 374 23.02 5.40 2.70
N LEU A 375 22.43 5.45 1.50
CA LEU A 375 23.13 5.09 0.25
C LEU A 375 24.30 6.06 -0.06
N PHE A 376 24.13 7.35 0.22
CA PHE A 376 25.18 8.36 0.03
C PHE A 376 26.34 8.20 1.02
N GLU A 377 26.04 8.05 2.32
CA GLU A 377 27.06 7.88 3.37
C GLU A 377 27.89 6.61 3.13
N LYS A 378 27.27 5.56 2.59
CA LYS A 378 27.98 4.34 2.20
C LYS A 378 28.90 4.55 1.00
N SER A 379 28.47 5.32 0.00
CA SER A 379 29.29 5.57 -1.21
C SER A 379 30.51 6.46 -0.94
N ALA A 380 30.53 7.18 0.18
CA ALA A 380 31.62 8.06 0.59
C ALA A 380 32.72 7.37 1.42
N ASN A 381 32.46 6.16 1.92
CA ASN A 381 33.38 5.32 2.69
C ASN A 381 33.92 4.18 1.83
#